data_AF-A0A6V7V183-F1
#
_entry.id   AF-A0A6V7V183-F1
#
_cell.length_a   1.000
_cell.length_b   1.000
_cell.length_c   1.000
_cell.angle_alpha   90.00
_cell.angle_beta   90.00
_cell.angle_gamma   90.00
#
_symmetry.space_group_name_H-M   'P 1'
#
loop_
_entity.id
_entity.type
_entity.pdbx_description
1 polymer ?
#
loop_
_entity_poly.entity_id
_entity_poly.type
_entity_poly.pdbx_seq_one_letter_code
_entity_poly.pdbx_strand_id
1 'polypeptide(L)'
;MAGHSIRINTVHNNRVGRRLLAANVREQCKCHGVSGSCVTKTCWRTVPKLGELASLIKKKYEKAQQVILASDSFTLIVDKKESSVIDGRLSQIGTSSANTRREQRFLKNKVQQAKLASRSELVFLEESPDYCLLENENSSGASGREWCFPY
;
A
#
# COMPACT_ATOMS: atom_id res chain seq x y z
N MET A 1 -20.22 -0.30 16.55
CA MET A 1 -19.83 0.20 15.21
C MET A 1 -18.37 -0.07 14.88
N ALA A 2 -17.40 0.16 15.79
CA ALA A 2 -15.97 -0.09 15.55
C ALA A 2 -15.58 -1.53 15.15
N GLY A 3 -16.23 -2.57 15.70
CA GLY A 3 -15.89 -3.96 15.35
C GLY A 3 -16.17 -4.35 13.89
N HIS A 4 -17.11 -3.66 13.22
CA HIS A 4 -17.50 -3.99 11.85
C HIS A 4 -16.50 -3.45 10.82
N SER A 5 -15.97 -2.23 11.02
CA SER A 5 -14.94 -1.65 10.16
C SER A 5 -13.64 -2.45 10.21
N ILE A 6 -13.22 -2.84 11.42
CA ILE A 6 -12.03 -3.66 11.64
C ILE A 6 -12.15 -4.98 10.87
N ARG A 7 -13.29 -5.67 10.96
CA ARG A 7 -13.50 -6.93 10.26
C ARG A 7 -13.39 -6.78 8.74
N ILE A 8 -13.97 -5.73 8.16
CA ILE A 8 -13.91 -5.48 6.72
C ILE A 8 -12.46 -5.21 6.29
N ASN A 9 -11.74 -4.38 7.04
CA ASN A 9 -10.32 -4.11 6.81
C ASN A 9 -9.48 -5.41 6.85
N THR A 10 -9.64 -6.22 7.90
CA THR A 10 -8.93 -7.50 8.06
C THR A 10 -9.22 -8.45 6.90
N VAL A 11 -10.49 -8.60 6.50
CA VAL A 11 -10.86 -9.48 5.37
C VAL A 11 -10.27 -8.98 4.05
N HIS A 12 -10.26 -7.66 3.83
CA HIS A 12 -9.63 -7.04 2.65
C HIS A 12 -8.14 -7.36 2.60
N ASN A 13 -7.39 -7.04 3.66
CA ASN A 13 -5.95 -7.26 3.74
C ASN A 13 -5.57 -8.74 3.62
N ASN A 14 -6.34 -9.64 4.25
CA ASN A 14 -6.16 -11.08 4.11
C ASN A 14 -6.35 -11.55 2.66
N ARG A 15 -7.30 -10.96 1.93
CA ARG A 15 -7.52 -11.27 0.50
C ARG A 15 -6.40 -10.72 -0.37
N VAL A 16 -5.85 -9.54 -0.06
CA VAL A 16 -4.67 -8.99 -0.74
C VAL A 16 -3.48 -9.95 -0.58
N GLY A 17 -3.20 -10.41 0.65
CA GLY A 17 -2.14 -11.38 0.92
C GLY A 17 -2.28 -12.70 0.14
N ARG A 18 -3.49 -13.29 0.13
CA ARG A 18 -3.76 -14.51 -0.65
C ARG A 18 -3.58 -14.32 -2.16
N ARG A 19 -3.98 -13.16 -2.70
CA ARG A 19 -3.78 -12.84 -4.12
C ARG A 19 -2.30 -12.69 -4.45
N LEU A 20 -1.55 -12.02 -3.57
CA LEU A 20 -0.12 -11.83 -3.76
C LEU A 20 0.61 -13.18 -3.78
N LEU A 21 0.26 -14.08 -2.86
CA LEU A 21 0.80 -15.45 -2.86
C LEU A 21 0.45 -16.18 -4.17
N ALA A 22 -0.83 -16.20 -4.55
CA ALA A 22 -1.30 -16.92 -5.73
C ALA A 22 -0.64 -16.41 -7.03
N ALA A 23 -0.43 -15.08 -7.13
CA ALA A 23 0.24 -14.47 -8.29
C ALA A 23 1.74 -14.78 -8.37
N ASN A 24 2.38 -15.21 -7.28
CA ASN A 24 3.81 -15.51 -7.22
C ASN A 24 4.11 -17.02 -7.12
N VAL A 25 3.11 -17.89 -7.27
CA VAL A 25 3.33 -19.33 -7.40
C VAL A 25 4.05 -19.60 -8.72
N ARG A 26 5.17 -20.34 -8.65
CA ARG A 26 6.02 -20.67 -9.80
C ARG A 26 6.04 -22.17 -10.04
N GLU A 27 6.25 -22.56 -11.30
CA GLU A 27 6.57 -23.95 -11.62
C GLU A 27 8.05 -24.21 -11.30
N GLN A 28 8.33 -25.34 -10.67
CA GLN A 28 9.67 -25.89 -10.49
C GLN A 28 9.73 -27.26 -11.13
N CYS A 29 10.83 -27.55 -11.82
CA CYS A 29 11.02 -28.81 -12.51
C CYS A 29 12.31 -29.49 -12.04
N LYS A 30 12.27 -30.82 -11.96
CA LYS A 30 13.46 -31.66 -11.78
C LYS A 30 13.69 -32.52 -13.02
N CYS A 31 14.85 -32.37 -13.63
CA CYS A 31 15.29 -33.15 -14.79
C CYS A 31 15.85 -34.51 -14.37
N HIS A 32 15.59 -35.54 -15.16
CA HIS A 32 16.03 -36.91 -14.87
C HIS A 32 16.30 -37.72 -16.15
N GLY A 33 16.70 -37.06 -17.25
CA GLY A 33 17.21 -37.72 -18.45
C GLY A 33 18.66 -38.19 -18.31
N VAL A 34 19.10 -39.02 -19.25
CA VAL A 34 20.48 -39.54 -19.32
C VAL A 34 21.49 -38.39 -19.27
N SER A 35 22.55 -38.55 -18.48
CA SER A 35 23.59 -37.53 -18.25
C SER A 35 23.07 -36.17 -17.75
N GLY A 36 21.93 -36.15 -17.06
CA GLY A 36 21.32 -34.90 -16.54
C GLY A 36 20.49 -34.12 -17.55
N SER A 37 20.16 -34.73 -18.70
CA SER A 37 19.29 -34.12 -19.71
C SER A 37 17.89 -33.79 -19.15
N CYS A 38 17.31 -32.70 -19.62
CA CYS A 38 15.95 -32.24 -19.27
C CYS A 38 14.87 -32.67 -20.26
N VAL A 39 15.18 -33.55 -21.22
CA VAL A 39 14.19 -34.10 -22.17
C VAL A 39 13.02 -34.75 -21.42
N THR A 40 13.31 -35.47 -20.34
CA THR A 40 12.31 -35.94 -19.37
C THR A 40 12.47 -35.16 -18.07
N LYS A 41 11.39 -34.51 -17.63
CA LYS A 41 11.35 -33.72 -16.39
C LYS A 41 9.98 -33.84 -15.73
N THR A 42 9.97 -33.72 -14.41
CA THR A 42 8.73 -33.65 -13.61
C THR A 42 8.65 -32.26 -13.02
N CYS A 43 7.52 -31.60 -13.19
CA CYS A 43 7.29 -30.24 -12.72
C CYS A 43 6.16 -30.21 -11.68
N TRP A 44 6.24 -29.28 -10.74
CA TRP A 44 5.20 -29.01 -9.75
C TRP A 44 5.12 -27.51 -9.44
N ARG A 45 3.95 -27.06 -9.00
CA ARG A 45 3.77 -25.68 -8.54
C ARG A 45 4.30 -25.53 -7.12
N THR A 46 5.14 -24.53 -6.90
CA THR A 46 5.66 -24.19 -5.58
C THR A 46 5.37 -22.73 -5.24
N VAL A 47 5.19 -22.48 -3.95
CA VAL A 47 5.10 -21.12 -3.41
C VAL A 47 6.50 -20.47 -3.39
N PRO A 48 6.60 -19.14 -3.46
CA PRO A 48 7.87 -18.45 -3.29
C PRO A 48 8.42 -18.67 -1.88
N LYS A 49 9.72 -18.40 -1.69
CA LYS A 49 10.30 -18.42 -0.33
C LYS A 49 9.60 -17.36 0.51
N LEU A 50 9.43 -17.63 1.82
CA LEU A 50 8.72 -16.70 2.70
C LEU A 50 9.35 -15.29 2.70
N GLY A 51 10.69 -15.17 2.67
CA GLY A 51 11.36 -13.88 2.61
C GLY A 51 11.08 -13.08 1.32
N GLU A 52 10.93 -13.75 0.18
CA GLU A 52 10.55 -13.11 -1.10
C GLU A 52 9.12 -12.56 -0.99
N LEU A 53 8.19 -13.39 -0.51
CA LEU A 53 6.80 -12.98 -0.30
C LEU A 53 6.68 -11.85 0.74
N ALA A 54 7.40 -11.96 1.86
CA ALA A 54 7.40 -10.97 2.92
C ALA A 54 7.91 -9.61 2.42
N SER A 55 8.93 -9.60 1.55
CA SER A 55 9.42 -8.37 0.92
C SER A 55 8.36 -7.74 0.00
N LEU A 56 7.57 -8.54 -0.71
CA LEU A 56 6.46 -8.03 -1.53
C LEU A 56 5.33 -7.47 -0.65
N ILE A 57 4.99 -8.13 0.45
CA ILE A 57 4.01 -7.63 1.42
C ILE A 57 4.50 -6.33 2.06
N LYS A 58 5.79 -6.23 2.43
CA LYS A 58 6.40 -5.02 2.98
C LYS A 58 6.27 -3.83 2.01
N LYS A 59 6.53 -4.04 0.71
CA LYS A 59 6.32 -3.00 -0.32
C LYS A 59 4.86 -2.54 -0.42
N LYS A 60 3.89 -3.43 -0.16
CA LYS A 60 2.47 -3.07 -0.09
C LYS A 60 2.13 -2.32 1.19
N TYR A 61 2.77 -2.67 2.30
CA TYR A 61 2.62 -2.00 3.58
C TYR A 61 3.12 -0.55 3.52
N GLU A 62 4.30 -0.32 2.93
CA GLU A 62 4.88 1.02 2.74
C GLU A 62 4.02 1.95 1.88
N LYS A 63 3.10 1.40 1.09
CA LYS A 63 2.19 2.13 0.19
C LYS A 63 0.71 1.95 0.57
N ALA A 64 0.44 1.46 1.78
CA ALA A 64 -0.91 1.22 2.24
C ALA A 64 -1.70 2.54 2.26
N GLN A 65 -3.00 2.46 1.97
CA GLN A 65 -3.87 3.64 1.89
C GLN A 65 -4.78 3.72 3.11
N GLN A 66 -4.91 4.92 3.70
CA GLN A 66 -5.93 5.16 4.70
C GLN A 66 -7.31 5.07 4.04
N VAL A 67 -8.26 4.42 4.72
CA VAL A 67 -9.62 4.24 4.23
C VAL A 67 -10.64 4.54 5.33
N ILE A 68 -11.83 4.96 4.90
CA ILE A 68 -13.02 5.09 5.72
C ILE A 68 -14.10 4.12 5.22
N LEU A 69 -15.03 3.75 6.10
CA LEU A 69 -16.24 3.05 5.66
C LEU A 69 -17.19 4.00 4.97
N ALA A 70 -17.72 3.59 3.83
CA ALA A 70 -18.84 4.26 3.19
C ALA A 70 -20.13 4.11 4.03
N SER A 71 -21.13 4.92 3.72
CA SER A 71 -22.44 4.92 4.39
C SER A 71 -23.16 3.57 4.31
N ASP A 72 -22.89 2.78 3.27
CA ASP A 72 -23.40 1.42 3.12
C ASP A 72 -22.77 0.40 4.10
N SER A 73 -21.79 0.81 4.89
CA SER A 73 -21.08 0.02 5.89
C SER A 73 -20.38 -1.24 5.35
N PHE A 74 -20.22 -1.42 4.04
CA PHE A 74 -19.50 -2.56 3.46
C PHE A 74 -18.36 -2.15 2.52
N THR A 75 -18.36 -0.90 2.07
CA THR A 75 -17.41 -0.38 1.10
C THR A 75 -16.29 0.42 1.77
N LEU A 76 -15.04 0.15 1.41
CA LEU A 76 -13.86 0.90 1.86
C LEU A 76 -13.50 1.99 0.86
N ILE A 77 -13.57 3.24 1.26
CA ILE A 77 -13.23 4.40 0.43
C ILE A 77 -11.88 4.94 0.87
N VAL A 78 -10.98 5.23 -0.07
CA VAL A 78 -9.69 5.88 0.21
C VAL A 78 -9.93 7.27 0.79
N ASP A 79 -9.43 7.48 2.00
CA ASP A 79 -9.45 8.78 2.64
C ASP A 79 -8.39 9.67 1.99
N LYS A 80 -8.84 10.66 1.22
CA LYS A 80 -7.94 11.64 0.63
C LYS A 80 -7.74 12.74 1.65
N LYS A 81 -6.79 12.59 2.56
CA LYS A 81 -6.15 13.76 3.14
C LYS A 81 -5.48 14.48 1.99
N GLU A 82 -6.03 15.63 1.60
CA GLU A 82 -5.41 16.52 0.63
C GLU A 82 -3.95 16.71 1.07
N SER A 83 -2.99 16.28 0.25
CA SER A 83 -1.58 16.56 0.50
C SER A 83 -1.37 18.06 0.38
N SER A 84 -1.67 18.80 1.44
CA SER A 84 -1.13 20.13 1.70
C SER A 84 0.35 19.96 2.05
N VAL A 85 1.15 19.43 1.13
CA VAL A 85 2.59 19.71 1.12
C VAL A 85 2.70 20.96 0.26
N ILE A 86 2.62 22.08 0.94
CA ILE A 86 3.04 23.37 0.41
C ILE A 86 4.55 23.22 0.26
N ASP A 87 5.02 22.89 -0.95
CA ASP A 87 6.44 23.02 -1.26
C ASP A 87 6.79 24.50 -1.05
N GLY A 88 7.44 24.77 0.08
CA GLY A 88 7.92 26.10 0.43
C GLY A 88 9.00 26.51 -0.56
N ARG A 89 8.61 27.26 -1.61
CA ARG A 89 9.54 28.11 -2.34
C ARG A 89 8.85 29.41 -2.75
N LEU A 90 9.09 30.45 -1.95
CA LEU A 90 8.98 31.83 -2.42
C LEU A 90 9.95 32.04 -3.59
N SER A 91 9.44 32.49 -4.73
CA SER A 91 10.20 33.25 -5.74
C SER A 91 9.20 34.05 -6.60
N GLN A 92 8.94 35.29 -6.22
CA GLN A 92 9.42 36.50 -6.91
C GLN A 92 8.62 36.88 -8.17
N ILE A 93 7.84 37.96 -8.01
CA ILE A 93 7.74 39.16 -8.86
C ILE A 93 7.97 38.96 -10.37
N GLY A 94 6.89 39.17 -11.13
CA GLY A 94 6.91 39.39 -12.58
C GLY A 94 5.74 40.27 -13.00
N THR A 95 5.97 41.57 -13.05
CA THR A 95 5.11 42.59 -13.68
C THR A 95 5.10 42.39 -15.19
N SER A 96 3.93 42.25 -15.86
CA SER A 96 3.54 42.96 -17.10
C SER A 96 2.35 42.31 -17.84
N SER A 97 1.34 43.16 -18.06
CA SER A 97 0.40 43.25 -19.18
C SER A 97 0.53 42.25 -20.35
N ALA A 98 -0.53 41.49 -20.65
CA ALA A 98 -1.28 41.58 -21.92
C ALA A 98 -2.36 40.47 -22.04
N ASN A 99 -3.53 40.90 -22.53
CA ASN A 99 -4.71 40.12 -22.89
C ASN A 99 -4.45 38.77 -23.59
N THR A 100 -4.98 37.68 -23.01
CA THR A 100 -5.66 36.63 -23.78
C THR A 100 -6.99 36.27 -23.10
N ARG A 101 -8.06 36.92 -23.54
CA ARG A 101 -9.43 36.41 -23.39
C ARG A 101 -9.57 35.13 -24.22
N ARG A 102 -9.12 33.97 -23.72
CA ARG A 102 -9.62 32.65 -24.20
C ARG A 102 -9.32 31.43 -23.32
N GLU A 103 -9.27 31.54 -21.99
CA GLU A 103 -9.29 30.35 -21.12
C GLU A 103 -10.18 30.53 -19.87
N GLN A 104 -11.40 30.99 -20.07
CA GLN A 104 -12.47 30.76 -19.10
C GLN A 104 -13.49 29.83 -19.74
N ARG A 105 -13.47 28.53 -19.37
CA ARG A 105 -14.63 27.60 -19.34
C ARG A 105 -14.29 26.12 -19.07
N PHE A 106 -13.19 25.81 -18.41
CA PHE A 106 -13.08 24.53 -17.71
C PHE A 106 -12.86 24.77 -16.22
N LEU A 107 -13.89 25.30 -15.55
CA LEU A 107 -14.14 24.83 -14.18
C LEU A 107 -14.52 23.35 -14.34
N LYS A 108 -13.49 22.48 -14.39
CA LYS A 108 -13.69 21.09 -14.04
C LYS A 108 -14.11 21.17 -12.58
N ASN A 109 -15.42 21.10 -12.34
CA ASN A 109 -15.96 20.69 -11.07
C ASN A 109 -15.35 19.32 -10.81
N LYS A 110 -14.16 19.32 -10.22
CA LYS A 110 -13.46 18.13 -9.77
C LYS A 110 -14.19 17.75 -8.50
N VAL A 111 -15.45 17.33 -8.64
CA VAL A 111 -16.11 16.52 -7.62
C VAL A 111 -15.16 15.35 -7.49
N GLN A 112 -14.39 15.38 -6.42
CA GLN A 112 -13.27 14.50 -6.18
C GLN A 112 -13.89 13.16 -5.84
N GLN A 113 -14.34 12.43 -6.88
CA GLN A 113 -15.08 11.20 -6.73
C GLN A 113 -14.32 10.30 -5.75
N ALA A 114 -15.04 9.88 -4.72
CA ALA A 114 -14.55 9.00 -3.67
C ALA A 114 -13.95 7.76 -4.34
N LYS A 115 -12.63 7.56 -4.15
CA LYS A 115 -11.92 6.46 -4.82
C LYS A 115 -12.07 5.20 -3.97
N LEU A 116 -12.60 4.13 -4.54
CA LEU A 116 -12.69 2.82 -3.89
C LEU A 116 -11.29 2.26 -3.59
N ALA A 117 -11.15 1.59 -2.45
CA ALA A 117 -9.95 0.86 -2.08
C ALA A 117 -9.56 -0.16 -3.16
N SER A 118 -8.28 -0.16 -3.55
CA SER A 118 -7.80 -1.12 -4.54
C SER A 118 -7.81 -2.53 -4.00
N ARG A 119 -8.23 -3.48 -4.84
CA ARG A 119 -8.23 -4.92 -4.56
C ARG A 119 -6.83 -5.52 -4.41
N SER A 120 -5.78 -4.80 -4.78
CA SER A 120 -4.36 -5.23 -4.74
C SER A 120 -3.51 -4.48 -3.73
N GLU A 121 -4.06 -3.46 -3.05
CA GLU A 121 -3.32 -2.65 -2.08
C GLU A 121 -3.83 -2.91 -0.67
N LEU A 122 -2.89 -2.89 0.29
CA LEU A 122 -3.22 -2.93 1.71
C LEU A 122 -3.85 -1.59 2.12
N VAL A 123 -4.70 -1.65 3.14
CA VAL A 123 -5.42 -0.48 3.65
C VAL A 123 -5.42 -0.48 5.18
N PHE A 124 -5.63 0.70 5.76
CA PHE A 124 -5.72 0.90 7.21
C PHE A 124 -6.79 1.93 7.55
N LEU A 125 -7.36 1.83 8.76
CA LEU A 125 -8.41 2.74 9.23
C LEU A 125 -7.82 3.90 10.05
N GLU A 126 -6.90 3.55 10.95
CA GLU A 126 -6.33 4.46 11.93
C GLU A 126 -4.83 4.64 11.68
N GLU A 127 -4.35 5.86 11.91
CA GLU A 127 -2.93 6.16 11.84
C GLU A 127 -2.16 5.36 12.89
N SER A 128 -0.92 5.00 12.56
CA SER A 128 -0.05 4.33 13.52
C SER A 128 0.31 5.29 14.67
N PRO A 129 0.34 4.82 15.92
CA PRO A 129 0.83 5.61 17.04
C PRO A 129 2.34 5.88 16.92
N ASP A 130 2.85 6.80 17.74
CA ASP A 130 4.29 6.96 17.91
C ASP A 130 4.86 5.77 18.69
N TYR A 131 5.58 4.88 17.99
CA TYR A 131 6.21 3.70 18.59
C TYR A 131 7.52 4.01 19.31
N CYS A 132 8.04 5.24 19.24
CA CYS A 132 9.23 5.65 19.98
C CYS A 132 8.94 5.73 21.47
N LEU A 133 7.75 6.22 21.82
CA LEU A 133 7.34 6.50 23.19
C LEU A 133 6.76 5.25 23.87
N LEU A 134 6.90 5.20 25.20
CA LEU A 134 6.26 4.21 26.07
C LEU A 134 4.77 4.54 26.36
N GLU A 135 4.20 5.52 25.64
CA GLU A 135 2.92 6.15 25.98
C GLU A 135 1.68 5.27 25.78
N ASN A 136 1.83 4.01 25.40
CA ASN A 136 0.73 3.07 25.27
C ASN A 136 1.10 1.75 25.94
N GLU A 137 0.22 1.16 26.76
CA GLU A 137 0.43 -0.12 27.46
C GLU A 137 0.83 -1.29 26.53
N ASN A 138 0.71 -1.11 25.20
CA ASN A 138 1.02 -2.09 24.17
C ASN A 138 2.31 -1.80 23.36
N SER A 139 3.06 -0.73 23.65
CA SER A 139 4.33 -0.40 22.97
C SER A 139 5.49 -0.36 23.96
N SER A 140 6.53 -1.16 23.72
CA SER A 140 7.73 -1.20 24.56
C SER A 140 8.68 -0.02 24.34
N GLY A 141 8.31 0.98 23.53
CA GLY A 141 9.18 2.10 23.15
C GLY A 141 10.40 1.63 22.35
N ALA A 142 11.26 2.57 21.93
CA ALA A 142 12.47 2.27 21.16
C ALA A 142 13.75 2.10 22.01
N SER A 143 13.70 2.49 23.30
CA SER A 143 14.86 2.45 24.18
C SER A 143 15.36 1.02 24.43
N GLY A 144 16.67 0.81 24.37
CA GLY A 144 17.30 -0.49 24.65
C GLY A 144 17.07 -1.58 23.59
N ARG A 145 16.47 -1.26 22.44
CA ARG A 145 16.39 -2.20 21.30
C ARG A 145 17.77 -2.33 20.65
N GLU A 146 18.21 -3.56 20.45
CA GLU A 146 19.38 -3.83 19.61
C GLU A 146 19.06 -3.45 18.15
N TRP A 147 20.10 -3.12 17.38
CA TRP A 147 20.07 -2.69 15.95
C TRP A 147 19.76 -1.21 15.69
N CYS A 148 20.69 -0.34 16.09
CA CYS A 148 21.02 0.83 15.26
C CYS A 148 22.15 0.37 14.33
N PHE A 149 21.94 0.33 13.00
CA PHE A 149 23.04 0.05 12.09
C PHE A 149 24.11 1.13 12.26
N PRO A 150 25.32 0.81 12.75
CA PRO A 150 26.41 1.76 12.74
C PRO A 150 26.82 1.94 11.27
N TYR A 151 26.89 3.21 10.84
CA TYR A 151 27.48 3.56 9.55
C TYR A 151 28.98 3.23 9.55
#